data_AF-X1TWS7-F1
#
_entry.id   AF-X1TWS7-F1
#
_cell.length_a   1.000
_cell.length_b   1.000
_cell.length_c   1.000
_cell.angle_alpha   90.00
_cell.angle_beta   90.00
_cell.angle_gamma   90.00
#
_symmetry.space_group_name_H-M   'P 1'
#
loop_
_entity.id
_entity.type
_entity.pdbx_description
1 polymer ?
#
loop_
_entity_poly.entity_id
_entity_poly.type
_entity_poly.pdbx_seq_one_letter_code
_entity_poly.pdbx_strand_id
1 'polypeptide(L)' 'MHEFEILHKDLMGRIGKLRTAHGPVETPTIMPVINPNLCSIEAGEMKKYGAEMLITNAYII' A
#
# COMPACT_ATOMS: atom_id res chain seq x y z
N MET A 1 -8.72 11.65 9.35
CA MET A 1 -7.55 12.54 9.24
C MET A 1 -6.39 11.69 8.78
N HIS A 2 -5.80 12.00 7.62
CA HIS A 2 -4.62 11.31 7.14
C HIS A 2 -3.40 12.04 7.67
N GLU A 3 -2.50 11.31 8.33
CA GLU A 3 -1.28 11.85 8.91
C GLU A 3 -0.10 11.14 8.24
N PHE A 4 0.90 11.91 7.85
CA PHE A 4 2.16 11.40 7.32
C PHE A 4 3.32 11.94 8.14
N GLU A 5 4.10 11.03 8.72
CA GLU A 5 5.27 11.32 9.53
C GLU A 5 6.54 10.87 8.82
N ILE A 6 7.61 11.67 8.88
CA ILE A 6 8.94 11.26 8.40
C ILE A 6 9.70 10.62 9.56
N LEU A 7 10.12 9.37 9.40
CA LEU A 7 10.87 8.63 10.41
C LEU A 7 12.39 8.69 10.17
N HIS A 8 12.80 8.60 8.91
CA HIS A 8 14.21 8.65 8.51
C HIS A 8 14.35 9.33 7.15
N LYS A 9 15.51 9.93 6.87
CA LYS A 9 15.76 10.66 5.63
C LYS A 9 17.21 10.49 5.20
N ASP A 10 17.40 10.25 3.90
CA ASP A 10 18.69 10.33 3.24
C ASP A 10 18.52 11.01 1.87
N LEU A 11 19.35 12.01 1.58
CA LEU A 11 19.21 12.93 0.45
C LEU A 11 17.76 13.47 0.31
N MET A 12 17.07 13.13 -0.78
CA MET A 12 15.67 13.49 -1.04
C MET A 12 14.68 12.35 -0.75
N GLY A 13 15.19 11.14 -0.47
CA GLY A 13 14.39 10.00 -0.06
C GLY A 13 14.00 10.07 1.40
N ARG A 14 12.89 9.42 1.76
CA ARG A 14 12.41 9.38 3.14
C ARG A 14 11.70 8.06 3.46
N ILE A 15 12.02 7.51 4.62
CA ILE A 15 11.17 6.53 5.28
C ILE A 15 10.11 7.29 6.06
N GLY A 16 8.85 6.92 5.87
CA GLY A 16 7.72 7.60 6.48
C GLY A 16 6.67 6.62 6.97
N LYS A 17 5.79 7.09 7.86
CA LYS A 17 4.63 6.35 8.34
C LYS A 17 3.38 7.08 7.91
N LEU A 18 2.61 6.46 7.01
CA LEU A 18 1.31 6.92 6.57
C LEU A 18 0.23 6.28 7.43
N ARG A 19 -0.55 7.07 8.19
CA ARG A 19 -1.70 6.57 8.95
C ARG A 19 -2.95 6.55 8.07
N THR A 20 -3.51 5.37 7.89
CA THR A 20 -4.79 5.16 7.22
C THR A 20 -5.86 4.70 8.22
N ALA A 21 -7.12 4.69 7.81
CA ALA A 21 -8.20 4.13 8.62
C ALA A 21 -8.01 2.63 8.91
N HIS A 22 -7.24 1.92 8.08
CA HIS A 22 -6.99 0.48 8.20
C HIS A 22 -5.67 0.16 8.94
N GLY A 23 -4.93 1.18 9.37
CA GLY A 23 -3.65 1.02 10.07
C GLY A 23 -2.53 1.87 9.47
N PRO A 24 -1.36 1.90 10.12
CA PRO A 24 -0.17 2.55 9.59
C PRO A 24 0.47 1.72 8.47
N VAL A 25 1.09 2.40 7.51
CA VAL A 25 1.88 1.81 6.41
C VAL A 25 3.23 2.52 6.34
N GLU A 26 4.31 1.76 6.22
CA GLU A 26 5.64 2.33 6.01
C GLU A 26 5.85 2.71 4.54
N THR A 27 6.42 3.89 4.28
CA THR A 27 6.80 4.36 2.94
C THR A 27 8.32 4.40 2.82
N PRO A 28 8.94 4.19 1.65
CA PRO A 28 8.29 3.98 0.35
C PRO A 28 7.65 2.59 0.28
N THR A 29 6.44 2.53 -0.27
CA THR A 29 5.67 1.28 -0.45
C THR A 29 5.27 1.12 -1.90
N ILE A 30 4.98 -0.12 -2.30
CA ILE A 30 4.46 -0.47 -3.62
C ILE A 30 3.06 -1.04 -3.42
N MET A 31 2.13 -0.62 -4.29
CA MET A 31 0.74 -1.06 -4.26
C MET A 31 0.46 -1.97 -5.47
N PRO A 32 0.42 -3.31 -5.29
CA PRO A 32 -0.04 -4.21 -6.33
C PRO A 32 -1.45 -3.86 -6.82
N VAL A 33 -1.64 -3.93 -8.14
CA VAL A 33 -2.94 -3.75 -8.77
C VAL A 33 -3.71 -5.07 -8.71
N ILE A 34 -4.91 -5.04 -8.15
CA ILE A 34 -5.85 -6.15 -8.16
C ILE A 34 -6.86 -5.92 -9.28
N ASN A 35 -7.00 -6.92 -10.18
CA ASN A 35 -8.07 -6.95 -11.16
C ASN A 35 -9.15 -7.96 -10.70
N PRO A 36 -10.33 -7.51 -10.25
CA PRO A 36 -11.40 -8.40 -9.77
C PRO A 36 -11.96 -9.31 -10.88
N ASN A 37 -11.82 -8.93 -12.16
CA ASN A 37 -12.27 -9.73 -13.30
C ASN A 37 -11.23 -10.77 -13.75
N LEU A 38 -9.99 -10.68 -13.26
CA LEU A 38 -8.92 -11.64 -13.53
C LEU A 38 -8.05 -11.81 -12.28
N CYS A 39 -8.47 -12.72 -11.41
CA CYS A 39 -7.80 -12.99 -10.15
C CYS A 39 -6.68 -14.04 -10.34
N SER A 40 -5.47 -13.58 -10.68
CA SER A 40 -4.29 -14.47 -10.78
C SER A 40 -3.71 -14.85 -9.42
N ILE A 41 -3.78 -13.93 -8.45
CA ILE A 41 -3.38 -14.11 -7.06
C ILE A 41 -4.43 -13.40 -6.21
N GLU A 42 -4.96 -14.09 -5.20
CA GLU A 42 -5.98 -13.53 -4.30
C GLU A 42 -5.44 -12.32 -3.53
N ALA A 43 -6.28 -11.27 -3.37
CA ALA A 43 -5.88 -10.03 -2.71
C ALA A 43 -5.36 -10.27 -1.27
N GLY A 44 -5.99 -11.19 -0.53
CA GLY A 44 -5.56 -11.55 0.82
C GLY A 44 -4.22 -12.27 0.88
N GLU A 45 -3.81 -12.95 -0.20
CA GLU A 45 -2.53 -13.63 -0.28
C GLU A 45 -1.36 -12.67 -0.53
N MET A 46 -1.62 -11.48 -1.06
CA MET A 46 -0.60 -10.46 -1.29
C MET A 46 0.17 -10.08 -0.01
N LYS A 47 -0.49 -10.19 1.15
CA LYS A 47 0.15 -9.98 2.45
C LYS A 47 1.32 -10.94 2.69
N LYS A 48 1.25 -12.18 2.17
CA LYS A 48 2.32 -13.18 2.27
C LYS A 48 3.58 -12.74 1.51
N TYR A 49 3.42 -11.88 0.51
CA TYR A 49 4.51 -11.32 -0.30
C TYR A 49 4.98 -9.93 0.20
N GLY A 50 4.49 -9.49 1.37
CA GLY A 50 4.91 -8.22 1.99
C GLY A 50 4.13 -6.99 1.54
N ALA A 51 3.02 -7.14 0.79
CA ALA A 51 2.19 -6.01 0.44
C ALA A 51 1.42 -5.47 1.67
N GLU A 52 1.65 -4.21 2.01
CA GLU A 52 0.93 -3.50 3.07
C GLU A 52 -0.30 -2.72 2.56
N MET A 53 -0.32 -2.42 1.26
CA MET A 53 -1.41 -1.72 0.57
C MET A 53 -1.66 -2.34 -0.80
N LEU A 54 -2.92 -2.26 -1.24
CA LEU A 54 -3.36 -2.72 -2.56
C LEU A 54 -4.14 -1.60 -3.26
N ILE A 55 -4.21 -1.66 -4.58
CA ILE A 55 -5.06 -0.77 -5.38
C ILE A 55 -5.92 -1.58 -6.33
N THR A 56 -7.13 -1.11 -6.58
CA THR A 56 -8.01 -1.64 -7.63
C THR A 56 -8.61 -0.47 -8.40
N ASN A 57 -9.07 -0.73 -9.61
CA ASN A 57 -9.83 0.24 -10.37
C ASN A 57 -11.32 0.12 -9.99
N ALA A 58 -11.92 1.18 -9.45
CA ALA A 58 -13.33 1.17 -9.06
C ALA A 58 -14.30 1.15 -10.26
N TYR A 59 -13.87 1.52 -11.47
CA TYR A 59 -14.72 1.54 -12.67
C TYR A 59 -14.98 0.15 -13.26
N ILE A 60 -14.22 -0.87 -12.84
CA ILE A 60 -14.34 -2.26 -13.34
C ILE A 60 -15.04 -3.20 -12.36
N ILE A 61 -15.55 -2.64 -11.25
CA ILE A 61 -16.38 -3.29 -10.23
C ILE A 61 -17.80 -2.76 -10.40
#